data_AF-A0AAV7BZJ8-F1
#
_entry.id   AF-A0AAV7BZJ8-F1
#
_cell.length_a   1.000
_cell.length_b   1.000
_cell.length_c   1.000
_cell.angle_alpha   90.00
_cell.angle_beta   90.00
_cell.angle_gamma   90.00
#
_symmetry.space_group_name_H-M   'P 1'
#
loop_
_entity.id
_entity.type
_entity.pdbx_description
1 polymer ?
#
loop_
_entity_poly.entity_id
_entity_poly.type
_entity_poly.pdbx_seq_one_letter_code
_entity_poly.pdbx_strand_id
1 'polypeptide(L)'
;MPITMEFIVGIICIVVCLQPVTGFGVDPSLQIDILEELQLGEATPGVQQVQGFHNRSKAFLFQDSSRNLKASSVLSEKLFQKLRNKHEFTVLVTLKQTVLNSGVILSIHQSDHRYLELESSGHRNEVRLHYRSGSHRSQTEVFPYILADDKWHRFSLAISASHLVLHVDCNKIYERIVEKPFMDIPSGTTLWVGQRNNAHGYFKGIMQDLQIVIMPQGFISQCPDLNRTCPTCNDFHGLVQKIMELQDILAKTSAKLSRAEQRMNRLDQCYCERSCTVKGNVYRELETWMDGCKKCTCMNGTVQCETLVCTEPTCPAYSAPAFAPGKCCKECQPVCVYQGQLYFEGENQAVFSDSGACILLQCKSNKMQRAEFTECLPANCPESQQVLLKNSCCKVCKGYDFCSEGHNCMEYSVCKNLDDKAVCICRDGFRALREDNAYCEDIDECAEGRHYCRENTICVNTPGSFMCICQTGYIKIDDYSCTEHNECATNQHSCDENALCFNTVGGHNCVCQPGYTGNGTICKAFCKDGCRNGGTCIAPNMCACPQGFTGPSCETDIDECAEGFVQCDSRAICINLPGWYHCECRDGYHDNGMFSLGGESCEANSRLMDMTLLCFL
;
A
#
# COMPACT_ATOMS: atom_id res chain seq x y z
N MET A 1 -25.68 63.15 61.61
CA MET A 1 -25.00 63.90 62.69
C MET A 1 -23.90 63.01 63.25
N PRO A 2 -22.64 63.47 63.45
CA PRO A 2 -21.80 64.40 62.66
C PRO A 2 -20.43 63.76 62.22
N ILE A 3 -19.85 64.13 61.06
CA ILE A 3 -18.63 64.99 60.81
C ILE A 3 -17.27 64.30 61.12
N THR A 4 -16.41 63.93 60.15
CA THR A 4 -15.29 64.70 59.50
C THR A 4 -14.61 63.79 58.42
N MET A 5 -14.43 64.15 57.13
CA MET A 5 -13.29 64.84 56.44
C MET A 5 -11.87 64.41 56.88
N GLU A 6 -10.82 64.18 56.07
CA GLU A 6 -10.52 63.96 54.63
C GLU A 6 -8.97 63.73 54.49
N PHE A 7 -8.48 63.11 53.39
CA PHE A 7 -7.06 62.99 52.89
C PHE A 7 -6.00 62.20 53.73
N ILE A 8 -5.24 61.23 53.19
CA ILE A 8 -4.17 61.35 52.17
C ILE A 8 -3.96 60.01 51.40
N VAL A 9 -3.64 60.15 50.11
CA VAL A 9 -3.28 59.12 49.12
C VAL A 9 -1.84 58.63 49.26
N GLY A 10 -1.61 57.34 49.03
CA GLY A 10 -0.35 56.82 48.47
C GLY A 10 0.26 55.63 49.19
N ILE A 11 0.07 54.42 48.63
CA ILE A 11 1.12 53.45 48.26
C ILE A 11 0.40 52.16 47.81
N ILE A 12 0.54 51.86 46.52
CA ILE A 12 0.15 50.60 45.89
C ILE A 12 1.13 49.53 46.41
N CYS A 13 0.67 48.66 47.30
CA CYS A 13 1.33 47.41 47.62
C CYS A 13 0.69 46.28 46.81
N ILE A 14 1.41 45.84 45.79
CA ILE A 14 1.19 44.59 45.08
C ILE A 14 1.30 43.45 46.10
N VAL A 15 0.18 42.87 46.50
CA VAL A 15 0.15 41.58 47.21
C VAL A 15 0.14 40.50 46.14
N VAL A 16 1.33 40.04 45.77
CA VAL A 16 1.50 38.75 45.09
C VAL A 16 1.05 37.67 46.06
N CYS A 17 -0.14 37.11 45.84
CA CYS A 17 -0.49 35.82 46.42
C CYS A 17 0.45 34.77 45.80
N LEU A 18 1.45 34.34 46.58
CA LEU A 18 2.19 33.12 46.30
C LEU A 18 1.21 31.94 46.46
N GLN A 19 0.70 31.42 45.35
CA GLN A 19 0.13 30.08 45.33
C GLN A 19 1.28 29.07 45.42
N PRO A 20 1.19 28.03 46.25
CA PRO A 20 2.06 26.88 46.09
C PRO A 20 1.67 26.17 44.79
N VAL A 21 2.66 26.07 43.90
CA VAL A 21 2.61 25.39 42.61
C VAL A 21 2.23 23.93 42.83
N THR A 22 1.06 23.53 42.33
CA THR A 22 0.67 22.13 42.21
C THR A 22 1.53 21.45 41.15
N GLY A 23 2.17 20.34 41.52
CA GLY A 23 2.75 19.41 40.56
C GLY A 23 1.71 18.91 39.55
N PHE A 24 2.16 18.25 38.49
CA PHE A 24 1.33 17.60 37.48
C PHE A 24 0.37 16.57 38.12
N GLY A 25 -0.77 17.04 38.61
CA GLY A 25 -1.90 16.25 39.07
C GLY A 25 -3.10 16.55 38.18
N VAL A 26 -3.85 15.52 37.81
CA VAL A 26 -5.14 15.68 37.13
C VAL A 26 -6.07 16.47 38.05
N ASP A 27 -6.83 17.42 37.49
CA ASP A 27 -7.78 18.24 38.26
C ASP A 27 -8.76 17.35 39.06
N PRO A 28 -8.87 17.52 40.40
CA PRO A 28 -9.78 16.73 41.25
C PRO A 28 -11.24 16.78 40.79
N SER A 29 -11.64 17.78 40.01
CA SER A 29 -12.99 17.88 39.45
C SER A 29 -13.28 16.83 38.36
N LEU A 30 -12.25 16.30 37.69
CA LEU A 30 -12.32 15.36 36.57
C LEU A 30 -12.12 13.89 36.95
N GLN A 31 -11.79 13.61 38.22
CA GLN A 31 -11.59 12.27 38.76
C GLN A 31 -12.79 11.87 39.62
N ILE A 32 -13.17 10.59 39.54
CA ILE A 32 -14.24 10.01 40.35
C ILE A 32 -13.69 8.71 40.96
N ASP A 33 -13.37 8.75 42.25
CA ASP A 33 -12.98 7.55 42.99
C ASP A 33 -14.21 6.81 43.49
N ILE A 34 -14.44 5.62 42.91
CA ILE A 34 -15.66 4.87 43.17
C ILE A 34 -15.56 4.14 44.52
N LEU A 35 -14.38 3.69 44.92
CA LEU A 35 -14.20 2.94 46.17
C LEU A 35 -14.27 3.86 47.38
N GLU A 36 -13.71 5.07 47.26
CA GLU A 36 -13.79 6.07 48.32
C GLU A 36 -15.23 6.59 48.50
N GLU A 37 -15.93 6.87 47.41
CA GLU A 37 -17.32 7.37 47.46
C GLU A 37 -18.31 6.29 47.92
N LEU A 38 -18.05 5.00 47.69
CA LEU A 38 -18.88 3.91 48.22
C LEU A 38 -18.74 3.71 49.74
N GLN A 39 -17.76 4.36 50.40
CA GLN A 39 -17.49 4.26 51.83
C GLN A 39 -17.48 2.81 52.34
N LEU A 40 -16.83 1.92 51.59
CA LEU A 40 -16.71 0.51 51.96
C LEU A 40 -15.91 0.41 53.28
N GLY A 41 -16.63 0.22 54.38
CA GLY A 41 -16.06 0.02 55.72
C GLY A 41 -16.05 -1.44 56.15
N GLU A 42 -15.51 -1.72 57.34
CA GLU A 42 -15.44 -3.06 57.95
C GLU A 42 -16.80 -3.77 58.12
N ALA A 43 -17.91 -3.03 58.01
CA ALA A 43 -19.27 -3.52 58.20
C ALA A 43 -19.97 -4.02 56.91
N THR A 44 -19.29 -4.03 55.75
CA THR A 44 -19.91 -4.44 54.48
C THR A 44 -19.82 -5.97 54.29
N PRO A 45 -20.94 -6.72 54.26
CA PRO A 45 -20.89 -8.17 54.14
C PRO A 45 -20.22 -8.62 52.84
N GLY A 46 -19.19 -9.46 52.95
CA GLY A 46 -18.46 -10.03 51.81
C GLY A 46 -17.35 -9.16 51.22
N VAL A 47 -17.00 -8.04 51.87
CA VAL A 47 -15.86 -7.21 51.51
C VAL A 47 -15.00 -6.95 52.75
N GLN A 48 -13.70 -7.15 52.63
CA GLN A 48 -12.74 -6.91 53.72
C GLN A 48 -11.65 -5.95 53.25
N GLN A 49 -11.32 -4.94 54.05
CA GLN A 49 -10.18 -4.08 53.76
C GLN A 49 -8.86 -4.85 53.97
N VAL A 50 -7.96 -4.79 52.99
CA VAL A 50 -6.67 -5.50 53.00
C VAL A 50 -5.54 -4.57 52.56
N GLN A 51 -4.29 -5.00 52.74
CA GLN A 51 -3.15 -4.31 52.16
C GLN A 51 -3.15 -4.49 50.63
N GLY A 52 -3.04 -3.37 49.91
CA GLY A 52 -3.10 -3.34 48.45
C GLY A 52 -1.74 -3.44 47.76
N PHE A 53 -1.77 -3.17 46.45
CA PHE A 53 -0.59 -2.97 45.61
C PHE A 53 0.33 -1.86 46.13
N HIS A 54 -0.26 -0.79 46.69
CA HIS A 54 0.48 0.29 47.35
C HIS A 54 -0.26 0.86 48.55
N ASN A 55 0.46 1.57 49.43
CA ASN A 55 -0.09 2.11 50.67
C ASN A 55 -0.80 3.47 50.54
N ARG A 56 -0.88 4.04 49.34
CA ARG A 56 -1.47 5.38 49.12
C ARG A 56 -3.01 5.40 49.14
N SER A 57 -3.65 4.27 48.86
CA SER A 57 -5.11 4.13 48.82
C SER A 57 -5.53 2.82 49.49
N LYS A 58 -6.82 2.70 49.83
CA LYS A 58 -7.37 1.48 50.46
C LYS A 58 -7.65 0.41 49.41
N ALA A 59 -7.31 -0.83 49.70
CA ALA A 59 -7.65 -1.99 48.88
C ALA A 59 -8.69 -2.86 49.59
N PHE A 60 -9.55 -3.49 48.79
CA PHE A 60 -10.66 -4.28 49.29
C PHE A 60 -10.65 -5.68 48.66
N LEU A 61 -10.69 -6.70 49.51
CA LEU A 61 -10.84 -8.11 49.16
C LEU A 61 -12.33 -8.44 49.03
N PHE A 62 -12.72 -8.91 47.85
CA PHE A 62 -14.07 -9.36 47.52
C PHE A 62 -14.14 -10.87 47.71
N GLN A 63 -14.86 -11.32 48.74
CA GLN A 63 -14.96 -12.72 49.13
C GLN A 63 -16.04 -13.47 48.33
N ASP A 64 -16.01 -14.80 48.38
CA ASP A 64 -16.98 -15.68 47.71
C ASP A 64 -18.30 -15.82 48.51
N SER A 65 -18.94 -14.69 48.78
CA SER A 65 -20.21 -14.62 49.51
C SER A 65 -21.17 -13.66 48.83
N SER A 66 -22.48 -13.89 48.97
CA SER A 66 -23.51 -12.98 48.48
C SER A 66 -23.34 -11.60 49.10
N ARG A 67 -23.28 -10.56 48.26
CA ARG A 67 -23.09 -9.17 48.68
C ARG A 67 -23.97 -8.22 47.86
N ASN A 68 -24.19 -7.02 48.38
CA ASN A 68 -25.03 -5.99 47.75
C ASN A 68 -24.25 -4.68 47.65
N LEU A 69 -23.30 -4.63 46.72
CA LEU A 69 -22.41 -3.50 46.50
C LEU A 69 -22.95 -2.62 45.38
N LYS A 70 -23.99 -1.85 45.71
CA LYS A 70 -24.53 -0.81 44.83
C LYS A 70 -24.34 0.56 45.46
N ALA A 71 -24.02 1.55 44.63
CA ALA A 71 -23.97 2.94 45.07
C ALA A 71 -25.37 3.42 45.49
N SER A 72 -25.42 4.36 46.44
CA SER A 72 -26.66 5.04 46.78
C SER A 72 -27.21 5.78 45.56
N SER A 73 -28.54 5.99 45.50
CA SER A 73 -29.16 6.71 44.38
C SER A 73 -28.63 8.13 44.23
N VAL A 74 -28.30 8.80 45.34
CA VAL A 74 -27.72 10.16 45.37
C VAL A 74 -26.30 10.15 44.81
N LEU A 75 -25.47 9.19 45.20
CA LEU A 75 -24.11 9.05 44.69
C LEU A 75 -24.09 8.70 43.21
N SER A 76 -24.97 7.77 42.80
CA SER A 76 -25.11 7.36 41.40
C SER A 76 -25.47 8.56 40.53
N GLU A 77 -26.44 9.39 40.93
CA GLU A 77 -26.81 10.59 40.18
C GLU A 77 -25.67 11.62 40.11
N LYS A 78 -24.92 11.84 41.20
CA LYS A 78 -23.74 12.72 41.21
C LYS A 78 -22.66 12.26 40.22
N LEU A 79 -22.43 10.95 40.13
CA LEU A 79 -21.47 10.33 39.20
C LEU A 79 -21.98 10.44 37.75
N PHE A 80 -23.25 10.12 37.50
CA PHE A 80 -23.82 10.19 36.15
C PHE A 80 -23.94 11.62 35.64
N GLN A 81 -24.17 12.62 36.49
CA GLN A 81 -24.10 14.02 36.10
C GLN A 81 -22.73 14.40 35.53
N LYS A 82 -21.65 13.88 36.10
CA LYS A 82 -20.29 14.09 35.58
C LYS A 82 -20.03 13.36 34.26
N LEU A 83 -20.69 12.22 34.01
CA LEU A 83 -20.54 11.41 32.79
C LEU A 83 -21.52 11.78 31.66
N ARG A 84 -22.65 12.44 31.95
CA ARG A 84 -23.63 12.86 30.93
C ARG A 84 -22.98 13.75 29.89
N ASN A 85 -23.23 13.43 28.62
CA ASN A 85 -22.67 14.12 27.44
C ASN A 85 -21.12 14.11 27.35
N LYS A 86 -20.45 13.24 28.13
CA LYS A 86 -19.01 12.99 27.97
C LYS A 86 -18.82 11.73 27.15
N HIS A 87 -18.07 11.84 26.05
CA HIS A 87 -17.74 10.72 25.18
C HIS A 87 -16.29 10.25 25.35
N GLU A 88 -15.53 10.91 26.22
CA GLU A 88 -14.13 10.64 26.48
C GLU A 88 -13.90 10.49 27.97
N PHE A 89 -13.55 9.27 28.39
CA PHE A 89 -13.24 8.95 29.78
C PHE A 89 -12.41 7.67 29.84
N THR A 90 -11.69 7.50 30.92
CA THR A 90 -10.86 6.32 31.17
C THR A 90 -11.31 5.65 32.45
N VAL A 91 -11.53 4.32 32.38
CA VAL A 91 -11.77 3.49 33.56
C VAL A 91 -10.43 2.92 34.02
N LEU A 92 -10.07 3.18 35.26
CA LEU A 92 -8.83 2.78 35.90
C LEU A 92 -9.15 1.81 37.03
N VAL A 93 -8.40 0.72 37.14
CA VAL A 93 -8.47 -0.19 38.29
C VAL A 93 -7.16 -0.92 38.47
N THR A 94 -6.70 -1.04 39.71
CA THR A 94 -5.60 -1.93 40.09
C THR A 94 -6.23 -3.16 40.74
N LEU A 95 -6.07 -4.34 40.16
CA LEU A 95 -6.75 -5.54 40.65
C LEU A 95 -5.84 -6.76 40.71
N LYS A 96 -6.18 -7.68 41.60
CA LYS A 96 -5.64 -9.03 41.69
C LYS A 96 -6.81 -10.01 41.69
N GLN A 97 -7.05 -10.69 40.58
CA GLN A 97 -8.20 -11.58 40.45
C GLN A 97 -7.82 -13.05 40.61
N THR A 98 -8.63 -13.79 41.37
CA THR A 98 -8.43 -15.23 41.58
C THR A 98 -8.52 -16.03 40.28
N VAL A 99 -7.71 -17.08 40.17
CA VAL A 99 -7.58 -17.88 38.95
C VAL A 99 -8.93 -18.45 38.50
N LEU A 100 -9.21 -18.37 37.19
CA LEU A 100 -10.45 -18.83 36.54
C LEU A 100 -11.75 -18.13 37.00
N ASN A 101 -11.72 -17.13 37.87
CA ASN A 101 -12.93 -16.40 38.25
C ASN A 101 -13.45 -15.54 37.08
N SER A 102 -14.74 -15.67 36.75
CA SER A 102 -15.44 -14.71 35.88
C SER A 102 -16.28 -13.76 36.72
N GLY A 103 -15.93 -12.48 36.71
CA GLY A 103 -16.48 -11.47 37.59
C GLY A 103 -16.60 -10.10 36.94
N VAL A 104 -17.60 -9.34 37.36
CA VAL A 104 -17.84 -7.97 36.90
C VAL A 104 -17.07 -7.01 37.79
N ILE A 105 -16.24 -6.16 37.18
CA ILE A 105 -15.47 -5.13 37.88
C ILE A 105 -16.38 -3.94 38.17
N LEU A 106 -17.11 -3.48 37.16
CA LEU A 106 -17.99 -2.31 37.20
C LEU A 106 -19.21 -2.54 36.32
N SER A 107 -20.42 -2.22 36.81
CA SER A 107 -21.65 -2.28 36.01
C SER A 107 -22.55 -1.09 36.27
N ILE A 108 -22.92 -0.38 35.19
CA ILE A 108 -23.92 0.68 35.16
C ILE A 108 -25.09 0.16 34.35
N HIS A 109 -26.19 -0.13 35.03
CA HIS A 109 -27.38 -0.66 34.38
C HIS A 109 -28.67 -0.16 35.03
N GLN A 110 -29.76 -0.28 34.28
CA GLN A 110 -31.12 -0.05 34.75
C GLN A 110 -32.01 -1.19 34.26
N SER A 111 -32.56 -1.97 35.18
CA SER A 111 -33.30 -3.20 34.86
C SER A 111 -32.44 -4.11 33.97
N ASP A 112 -32.85 -4.43 32.74
CA ASP A 112 -32.09 -5.27 31.80
C ASP A 112 -31.14 -4.48 30.87
N HIS A 113 -31.15 -3.14 30.94
CA HIS A 113 -30.35 -2.29 30.05
C HIS A 113 -28.97 -2.00 30.65
N ARG A 114 -27.92 -2.55 30.01
CA ARG A 114 -26.51 -2.31 30.33
C ARG A 114 -26.00 -1.11 29.56
N TYR A 115 -25.68 -0.02 30.27
CA TYR A 115 -25.15 1.21 29.66
C TYR A 115 -23.63 1.14 29.53
N LEU A 116 -22.97 0.64 30.58
CA LEU A 116 -21.53 0.39 30.61
C LEU A 116 -21.28 -0.74 31.61
N GLU A 117 -20.64 -1.82 31.18
CA GLU A 117 -20.28 -2.92 32.07
C GLU A 117 -18.94 -3.52 31.65
N LEU A 118 -18.02 -3.59 32.61
CA LEU A 118 -16.69 -4.15 32.45
C LEU A 118 -16.62 -5.48 33.19
N GLU A 119 -16.43 -6.55 32.44
CA GLU A 119 -16.36 -7.93 32.94
C GLU A 119 -14.99 -8.52 32.63
N SER A 120 -14.38 -9.18 33.62
CA SER A 120 -13.20 -10.01 33.44
C SER A 120 -13.58 -11.48 33.56
N SER A 121 -13.34 -12.26 32.50
CA SER A 121 -13.72 -13.65 32.43
C SER A 121 -12.50 -14.57 32.48
N GLY A 122 -12.18 -15.10 33.66
CA GLY A 122 -11.09 -16.06 33.82
C GLY A 122 -11.33 -17.40 33.13
N HIS A 123 -12.58 -17.86 32.99
CA HIS A 123 -12.86 -19.11 32.26
C HIS A 123 -12.63 -19.01 30.75
N ARG A 124 -12.74 -17.80 30.19
CA ARG A 124 -12.61 -17.55 28.75
C ARG A 124 -11.33 -16.78 28.40
N ASN A 125 -10.50 -16.45 29.39
CA ASN A 125 -9.24 -15.75 29.21
C ASN A 125 -9.40 -14.41 28.47
N GLU A 126 -10.45 -13.66 28.81
CA GLU A 126 -10.80 -12.43 28.10
C GLU A 126 -11.43 -11.37 29.02
N VAL A 127 -11.28 -10.11 28.62
CA VAL A 127 -11.95 -8.95 29.20
C VAL A 127 -13.03 -8.48 28.24
N ARG A 128 -14.21 -8.14 28.76
CA ARG A 128 -15.38 -7.75 27.98
C ARG A 128 -15.85 -6.38 28.41
N LEU A 129 -16.01 -5.49 27.43
CA LEU A 129 -16.69 -4.21 27.61
C LEU A 129 -18.06 -4.28 26.94
N HIS A 130 -19.12 -4.23 27.73
CA HIS A 130 -20.47 -4.03 27.25
C HIS A 130 -20.81 -2.54 27.32
N TYR A 131 -21.24 -1.96 26.20
CA TYR A 131 -21.67 -0.57 26.17
C TYR A 131 -22.81 -0.37 25.16
N ARG A 132 -23.52 0.75 25.25
CA ARG A 132 -24.57 1.11 24.31
C ARG A 132 -24.05 2.13 23.31
N SER A 133 -24.24 1.91 22.01
CA SER A 133 -23.82 2.88 21.00
C SER A 133 -24.89 3.93 20.71
N GLY A 134 -24.53 5.01 20.02
CA GLY A 134 -25.45 6.10 19.65
C GLY A 134 -26.68 5.67 18.83
N SER A 135 -26.69 4.46 18.26
CA SER A 135 -27.85 3.86 17.59
C SER A 135 -28.81 3.13 18.56
N HIS A 136 -28.60 3.28 19.87
CA HIS A 136 -29.29 2.57 20.95
C HIS A 136 -29.11 1.05 20.96
N ARG A 137 -28.17 0.51 20.17
CA ARG A 137 -27.81 -0.92 20.14
C ARG A 137 -26.80 -1.26 21.24
N SER A 138 -26.95 -2.44 21.84
CA SER A 138 -25.96 -2.98 22.78
C SER A 138 -24.80 -3.58 22.01
N GLN A 139 -23.58 -3.12 22.32
CA GLN A 139 -22.33 -3.59 21.76
C GLN A 139 -21.50 -4.32 22.82
N THR A 140 -20.67 -5.26 22.39
CA THR A 140 -19.77 -6.02 23.28
C THR A 140 -18.41 -6.12 22.63
N GLU A 141 -17.40 -5.52 23.25
CA GLU A 141 -16.01 -5.60 22.82
C GLU A 141 -15.28 -6.62 23.67
N VAL A 142 -14.52 -7.49 23.01
CA VAL A 142 -13.82 -8.60 23.65
C VAL A 142 -12.33 -8.46 23.42
N PHE A 143 -11.58 -8.43 24.51
CA PHE A 143 -10.13 -8.34 24.53
C PHE A 143 -9.57 -9.67 25.06
N PRO A 144 -8.85 -10.46 24.24
CA PRO A 144 -8.25 -11.71 24.71
C PRO A 144 -7.02 -11.38 25.58
N TYR A 145 -7.27 -11.17 26.86
CA TYR A 145 -6.28 -10.90 27.90
C TYR A 145 -6.71 -11.55 29.22
N ILE A 146 -5.75 -12.12 29.93
CA ILE A 146 -5.99 -12.86 31.17
C ILE A 146 -5.69 -11.92 32.34
N LEU A 147 -6.72 -11.51 33.08
CA LEU A 147 -6.55 -10.80 34.36
C LEU A 147 -6.70 -11.73 35.58
N ALA A 148 -7.26 -12.91 35.39
CA ALA A 148 -7.55 -13.90 36.43
C ALA A 148 -6.42 -14.92 36.55
N ASP A 149 -5.23 -14.46 36.94
CA ASP A 149 -4.01 -15.25 37.10
C ASP A 149 -3.42 -15.21 38.52
N ASP A 150 -4.15 -14.60 39.47
CA ASP A 150 -3.71 -14.29 40.83
C ASP A 150 -2.44 -13.42 40.90
N LYS A 151 -2.23 -12.53 39.91
CA LYS A 151 -1.22 -11.46 39.98
C LYS A 151 -1.89 -10.09 39.99
N TRP A 152 -1.10 -9.10 40.42
CA TRP A 152 -1.53 -7.72 40.39
C TRP A 152 -1.42 -7.16 38.97
N HIS A 153 -2.49 -6.52 38.52
CA HIS A 153 -2.53 -5.83 37.24
C HIS A 153 -3.03 -4.39 37.41
N ARG A 154 -2.36 -3.44 36.76
CA ARG A 154 -2.86 -2.08 36.54
C ARG A 154 -3.61 -2.04 35.23
N PHE A 155 -4.93 -2.04 35.31
CA PHE A 155 -5.81 -2.01 34.16
C PHE A 155 -6.30 -0.59 33.89
N SER A 156 -6.18 -0.16 32.63
CA SER A 156 -6.70 1.12 32.16
C SER A 156 -7.39 0.95 30.82
N LEU A 157 -8.68 1.31 30.76
CA LEU A 157 -9.45 1.28 29.53
C LEU A 157 -9.90 2.70 29.19
N ALA A 158 -9.21 3.29 28.22
CA ALA A 158 -9.54 4.60 27.68
C ALA A 158 -10.63 4.46 26.61
N ILE A 159 -11.71 5.20 26.80
CA ILE A 159 -12.86 5.24 25.89
C ILE A 159 -12.90 6.65 25.28
N SER A 160 -12.85 6.73 23.96
CA SER A 160 -12.99 7.97 23.18
C SER A 160 -14.20 7.88 22.24
N ALA A 161 -14.46 8.95 21.48
CA ALA A 161 -15.55 9.01 20.52
C ALA A 161 -15.43 7.99 19.36
N SER A 162 -14.21 7.51 19.07
CA SER A 162 -13.93 6.59 17.97
C SER A 162 -13.01 5.42 18.31
N HIS A 163 -12.36 5.43 19.48
CA HIS A 163 -11.38 4.41 19.84
C HIS A 163 -11.57 3.92 21.28
N LEU A 164 -11.33 2.63 21.49
CA LEU A 164 -11.03 2.03 22.79
C LEU A 164 -9.54 1.70 22.82
N VAL A 165 -8.85 2.11 23.87
CA VAL A 165 -7.46 1.75 24.08
C VAL A 165 -7.32 1.07 25.44
N LEU A 166 -6.90 -0.20 25.41
CA LEU A 166 -6.63 -0.99 26.60
C LEU A 166 -5.13 -0.93 26.92
N HIS A 167 -4.82 -0.51 28.14
CA HIS A 167 -3.51 -0.66 28.74
C HIS A 167 -3.57 -1.62 29.92
N VAL A 168 -2.57 -2.49 30.03
CA VAL A 168 -2.34 -3.34 31.19
C VAL A 168 -0.89 -3.22 31.59
N ASP A 169 -0.64 -2.99 32.88
CA ASP A 169 0.70 -2.83 33.47
C ASP A 169 1.53 -1.78 32.73
N CYS A 170 0.88 -0.65 32.44
CA CYS A 170 1.44 0.48 31.68
C CYS A 170 1.78 0.19 30.21
N ASN A 171 1.46 -0.98 29.67
CA ASN A 171 1.68 -1.30 28.25
C ASN A 171 0.37 -1.19 27.46
N LYS A 172 0.42 -0.61 26.26
CA LYS A 172 -0.72 -0.61 25.33
C LYS A 172 -0.89 -2.01 24.76
N ILE A 173 -1.98 -2.69 25.12
CA ILE A 173 -2.25 -4.08 24.71
C ILE A 173 -3.13 -4.11 23.47
N TYR A 174 -4.21 -3.31 23.45
CA TYR A 174 -5.17 -3.29 22.33
C TYR A 174 -5.65 -1.88 22.00
N GLU A 175 -5.95 -1.67 20.72
CA GLU A 175 -6.67 -0.50 20.22
C GLU A 175 -7.77 -0.98 19.26
N ARG A 176 -8.99 -0.52 19.49
CA ARG A 176 -10.18 -0.89 18.70
C ARG A 176 -10.91 0.36 18.25
N ILE A 177 -11.31 0.39 16.99
CA ILE A 177 -12.20 1.44 16.47
C ILE A 177 -13.63 1.04 16.84
N VAL A 178 -14.34 1.94 17.51
CA VAL A 178 -15.69 1.69 18.02
C VAL A 178 -16.65 2.83 17.67
N GLU A 179 -17.94 2.51 17.61
CA GLU A 179 -18.98 3.56 17.57
C GLU A 179 -19.01 4.34 18.88
N LYS A 180 -19.30 5.65 18.79
CA LYS A 180 -19.41 6.53 19.96
C LYS A 180 -20.33 5.94 21.04
N PRO A 181 -19.88 5.85 22.30
CA PRO A 181 -20.71 5.37 23.40
C PRO A 181 -21.81 6.39 23.71
N PHE A 182 -23.02 5.90 23.88
CA PHE A 182 -24.18 6.68 24.30
C PHE A 182 -24.18 6.80 25.82
N MET A 183 -23.76 7.97 26.31
CA MET A 183 -23.61 8.28 27.74
C MET A 183 -24.74 9.15 28.30
N ASP A 184 -25.92 9.15 27.67
CA ASP A 184 -27.12 9.77 28.24
C ASP A 184 -27.82 8.77 29.18
N ILE A 185 -27.32 8.76 30.42
CA ILE A 185 -27.73 7.81 31.46
C ILE A 185 -29.00 8.37 32.15
N PRO A 186 -30.16 7.67 32.08
CA PRO A 186 -31.42 8.13 32.66
C PRO A 186 -31.39 8.16 34.19
N SER A 187 -32.29 8.93 34.79
CA SER A 187 -32.49 8.95 36.24
C SER A 187 -33.07 7.60 36.71
N GLY A 188 -32.47 7.02 37.75
CA GLY A 188 -32.84 5.70 38.29
C GLY A 188 -31.96 4.52 37.83
N THR A 189 -30.85 4.80 37.15
CA THR A 189 -29.76 3.84 36.91
C THR A 189 -28.99 3.56 38.20
N THR A 190 -28.43 2.35 38.29
CA THR A 190 -27.67 1.90 39.46
C THR A 190 -26.25 1.54 39.06
N LEU A 191 -25.30 1.95 39.89
CA LEU A 191 -23.89 1.58 39.78
C LEU A 191 -23.60 0.42 40.74
N TRP A 192 -23.02 -0.65 40.20
CA TRP A 192 -22.59 -1.83 40.94
C TRP A 192 -21.09 -2.04 40.76
N VAL A 193 -20.42 -2.47 41.82
CA VAL A 193 -18.98 -2.73 41.84
C VAL A 193 -18.72 -4.16 42.30
N GLY A 194 -17.85 -4.86 41.59
CA GLY A 194 -17.51 -6.25 41.92
C GLY A 194 -18.66 -7.25 41.69
N GLN A 195 -19.80 -6.83 41.12
CA GLN A 195 -20.94 -7.69 40.82
C GLN A 195 -21.88 -7.06 39.79
N ARG A 196 -22.64 -7.91 39.09
CA ARG A 196 -23.71 -7.45 38.17
C ARG A 196 -25.01 -7.21 38.93
N ASN A 197 -25.36 -8.10 39.84
CA ASN A 197 -26.57 -8.00 40.67
C ASN A 197 -26.37 -8.79 41.97
N ASN A 198 -27.43 -9.01 42.73
CA ASN A 198 -27.37 -9.71 44.01
C ASN A 198 -27.08 -11.23 43.90
N ALA A 199 -27.02 -11.83 42.70
CA ALA A 199 -26.88 -13.27 42.49
C ALA A 199 -25.81 -13.69 41.45
N HIS A 200 -25.36 -12.77 40.57
CA HIS A 200 -24.52 -13.10 39.42
C HIS A 200 -23.35 -12.12 39.22
N GLY A 201 -22.27 -12.64 38.64
CA GLY A 201 -21.11 -11.84 38.21
C GLY A 201 -20.15 -11.46 39.34
N TYR A 202 -20.05 -12.28 40.39
CA TYR A 202 -19.18 -11.98 41.54
C TYR A 202 -17.69 -12.00 41.16
N PHE A 203 -17.08 -10.82 41.19
CA PHE A 203 -15.62 -10.68 41.20
C PHE A 203 -15.02 -11.27 42.49
N LYS A 204 -14.02 -12.12 42.36
CA LYS A 204 -13.28 -12.69 43.49
C LYS A 204 -11.82 -12.30 43.39
N GLY A 205 -11.33 -11.57 44.37
CA GLY A 205 -9.99 -11.00 44.35
C GLY A 205 -9.93 -9.67 45.08
N ILE A 206 -8.83 -8.95 44.89
CA ILE A 206 -8.59 -7.65 45.50
C ILE A 206 -8.73 -6.57 44.43
N MET A 207 -9.43 -5.48 44.74
CA MET A 207 -9.46 -4.27 43.91
C MET A 207 -8.98 -3.06 44.72
N GLN A 208 -8.26 -2.19 44.03
CA GLN A 208 -7.70 -0.94 44.49
C GLN A 208 -7.78 0.10 43.36
N ASP A 209 -7.85 1.39 43.69
CA ASP A 209 -7.83 2.49 42.72
C ASP A 209 -8.87 2.39 41.58
N LEU A 210 -10.08 1.89 41.88
CA LEU A 210 -11.17 1.87 40.90
C LEU A 210 -11.72 3.29 40.71
N GLN A 211 -11.37 3.90 39.58
CA GLN A 211 -11.65 5.30 39.30
C GLN A 211 -12.13 5.49 37.86
N ILE A 212 -12.93 6.53 37.65
CA ILE A 212 -13.26 7.03 36.31
C ILE A 212 -12.70 8.44 36.17
N VAL A 213 -11.89 8.65 35.13
CA VAL A 213 -11.27 9.95 34.85
C VAL A 213 -11.81 10.48 33.52
N ILE A 214 -12.34 11.69 33.50
CA ILE A 214 -13.00 12.28 32.32
C ILE A 214 -11.95 12.91 31.39
N MET A 215 -11.13 12.04 30.79
CA MET A 215 -10.09 12.37 29.81
C MET A 215 -9.68 11.11 29.04
N PRO A 216 -9.34 11.21 27.74
CA PRO A 216 -8.96 10.04 26.94
C PRO A 216 -7.56 9.51 27.27
N GLN A 217 -6.66 10.34 27.81
CA GLN A 217 -5.34 9.96 28.29
C GLN A 217 -5.27 9.73 29.81
N GLY A 218 -6.36 9.23 30.40
CA GLY A 218 -6.45 9.01 31.84
C GLY A 218 -5.49 7.96 32.39
N PHE A 219 -4.93 7.09 31.54
CA PHE A 219 -3.90 6.11 31.94
C PHE A 219 -2.64 6.77 32.52
N ILE A 220 -2.37 8.04 32.18
CA ILE A 220 -1.20 8.79 32.66
C ILE A 220 -1.22 8.93 34.20
N SER A 221 -2.39 8.94 34.83
CA SER A 221 -2.47 9.00 36.30
C SER A 221 -2.00 7.71 36.98
N GLN A 222 -2.12 6.55 36.32
CA GLN A 222 -1.55 5.29 36.80
C GLN A 222 -0.08 5.10 36.36
N CYS A 223 0.31 5.70 35.23
CA CYS A 223 1.60 5.47 34.57
C CYS A 223 2.20 6.79 34.02
N PRO A 224 2.80 7.64 34.87
CA PRO A 224 3.32 8.96 34.47
C PRO A 224 4.57 8.89 33.58
N ASP A 225 5.31 7.78 33.58
CA ASP A 225 6.61 7.64 32.89
C ASP A 225 6.53 7.12 31.45
N LEU A 226 5.33 6.87 30.91
CA LEU A 226 5.15 6.25 29.59
C LEU A 226 5.75 7.08 28.43
N ASN A 227 5.96 8.38 28.63
CA ASN A 227 6.57 9.29 27.66
C ASN A 227 8.08 9.52 27.85
N ARG A 228 8.74 8.89 28.83
CA ARG A 228 10.18 9.11 29.13
C ARG A 228 11.12 7.98 28.70
N THR A 229 10.62 6.84 28.26
CA THR A 229 11.44 5.70 27.79
C THR A 229 11.32 5.47 26.29
N CYS A 230 11.71 6.47 25.47
CA CYS A 230 12.02 6.20 24.07
C CYS A 230 13.29 6.96 23.63
N PRO A 231 14.45 6.27 23.53
CA PRO A 231 15.71 6.85 23.04
C PRO A 231 15.66 7.26 21.55
N THR A 232 14.57 6.99 20.82
CA THR A 232 14.45 7.20 19.37
C THR A 232 13.38 8.22 18.99
N CYS A 233 12.92 9.08 19.91
CA CYS A 233 11.82 10.02 19.62
C CYS A 233 12.12 11.07 18.53
N ASN A 234 13.40 11.30 18.18
CA ASN A 234 13.71 12.11 16.99
C ASN A 234 13.45 11.37 15.67
N ASP A 235 13.56 10.04 15.65
CA ASP A 235 13.28 9.22 14.46
C ASP A 235 11.80 8.79 14.38
N PHE A 236 11.11 8.64 15.51
CA PHE A 236 9.69 8.27 15.51
C PHE A 236 8.79 9.43 15.07
N HIS A 237 9.09 10.67 15.44
CA HIS A 237 8.40 11.83 14.86
C HIS A 237 8.64 11.94 13.35
N GLY A 238 9.85 11.62 12.88
CA GLY A 238 10.15 11.52 11.45
C GLY A 238 9.36 10.42 10.76
N LEU A 239 9.26 9.24 11.37
CA LEU A 239 8.51 8.10 10.83
C LEU A 239 7.00 8.36 10.84
N VAL A 240 6.44 8.90 11.93
CA VAL A 240 5.03 9.27 12.03
C VAL A 240 4.69 10.37 11.03
N GLN A 241 5.56 11.37 10.86
CA GLN A 241 5.38 12.41 9.86
C GLN A 241 5.47 11.85 8.44
N LYS A 242 6.39 10.91 8.17
CA LYS A 242 6.47 10.18 6.90
C LYS A 242 5.25 9.29 6.66
N ILE A 243 4.72 8.64 7.68
CA ILE A 243 3.51 7.81 7.61
C ILE A 243 2.28 8.69 7.37
N MET A 244 2.18 9.85 8.03
CA MET A 244 1.12 10.82 7.81
C MET A 244 1.22 11.44 6.40
N GLU A 245 2.42 11.72 5.90
CA GLU A 245 2.65 12.14 4.51
C GLU A 245 2.26 11.04 3.52
N LEU A 246 2.60 9.77 3.80
CA LEU A 246 2.20 8.63 2.97
C LEU A 246 0.70 8.38 3.02
N GLN A 247 0.06 8.53 4.18
CA GLN A 247 -1.39 8.44 4.34
C GLN A 247 -2.09 9.60 3.63
N ASP A 248 -1.53 10.81 3.64
CA ASP A 248 -2.04 11.94 2.88
C ASP A 248 -1.85 11.73 1.36
N ILE A 249 -0.72 11.18 0.93
CA ILE A 249 -0.49 10.78 -0.47
C ILE A 249 -1.47 9.66 -0.86
N LEU A 250 -1.69 8.66 0.00
CA LEU A 250 -2.66 7.57 -0.22
C LEU A 250 -4.10 8.08 -0.25
N ALA A 251 -4.46 9.02 0.62
CA ALA A 251 -5.78 9.66 0.61
C ALA A 251 -5.95 10.55 -0.63
N LYS A 252 -4.92 11.31 -1.02
CA LYS A 252 -4.93 12.12 -2.25
C LYS A 252 -4.95 11.27 -3.51
N THR A 253 -4.21 10.16 -3.54
CA THR A 253 -4.21 9.22 -4.66
C THR A 253 -5.50 8.42 -4.68
N SER A 254 -6.04 7.97 -3.56
CA SER A 254 -7.36 7.33 -3.46
C SER A 254 -8.48 8.30 -3.84
N ALA A 255 -8.39 9.58 -3.49
CA ALA A 255 -9.35 10.59 -3.92
C ALA A 255 -9.19 10.93 -5.41
N LYS A 256 -7.95 10.95 -5.94
CA LYS A 256 -7.70 11.05 -7.38
C LYS A 256 -8.18 9.82 -8.13
N LEU A 257 -8.01 8.63 -7.56
CA LEU A 257 -8.43 7.35 -8.10
C LEU A 257 -9.94 7.26 -8.08
N SER A 258 -10.60 7.59 -6.97
CA SER A 258 -12.06 7.69 -6.86
C SER A 258 -12.63 8.76 -7.80
N ARG A 259 -11.96 9.92 -7.97
CA ARG A 259 -12.33 10.90 -8.99
C ARG A 259 -12.12 10.37 -10.40
N ALA A 260 -11.04 9.63 -10.66
CA ALA A 260 -10.76 9.00 -11.95
C ALA A 260 -11.74 7.86 -12.24
N GLU A 261 -12.16 7.11 -11.22
CA GLU A 261 -13.13 6.02 -11.23
C GLU A 261 -14.55 6.56 -11.36
N GLN A 262 -14.89 7.72 -10.77
CA GLN A 262 -16.12 8.46 -11.07
C GLN A 262 -16.10 9.05 -12.47
N ARG A 263 -14.93 9.50 -12.97
CA ARG A 263 -14.77 9.93 -14.37
C ARG A 263 -14.90 8.75 -15.32
N MET A 264 -14.32 7.60 -14.97
CA MET A 264 -14.44 6.33 -15.69
C MET A 264 -15.87 5.81 -15.66
N ASN A 265 -16.56 5.82 -14.53
CA ASN A 265 -17.98 5.44 -14.45
C ASN A 265 -18.89 6.40 -15.26
N ARG A 266 -18.55 7.69 -15.32
CA ARG A 266 -19.20 8.64 -16.25
C ARG A 266 -18.87 8.33 -17.70
N LEU A 267 -17.68 7.81 -17.98
CA LEU A 267 -17.24 7.33 -19.29
C LEU A 267 -17.80 5.94 -19.64
N ASP A 268 -18.12 5.07 -18.67
CA ASP A 268 -18.80 3.78 -18.86
C ASP A 268 -20.29 3.98 -19.14
N GLN A 269 -20.85 5.09 -18.66
CA GLN A 269 -22.18 5.58 -19.09
C GLN A 269 -22.12 6.39 -20.38
N CYS A 270 -20.92 6.77 -20.84
CA CYS A 270 -20.72 7.16 -22.23
C CYS A 270 -20.56 5.87 -23.04
N TYR A 271 -21.51 5.57 -23.91
CA TYR A 271 -21.26 4.61 -24.97
C TYR A 271 -20.16 5.19 -25.87
N CYS A 272 -18.89 4.90 -25.56
CA CYS A 272 -17.80 5.15 -26.49
C CYS A 272 -18.06 4.24 -27.67
N GLU A 273 -18.57 4.78 -28.77
CA GLU A 273 -18.54 4.10 -30.07
C GLU A 273 -17.11 3.59 -30.25
N ARG A 274 -16.92 2.27 -30.20
CA ARG A 274 -15.59 1.69 -30.40
C ARG A 274 -15.15 2.12 -31.78
N SER A 275 -14.03 2.82 -31.82
CA SER A 275 -13.54 3.40 -33.06
C SER A 275 -12.09 3.02 -33.26
N CYS A 276 -11.74 2.75 -34.50
CA CYS A 276 -10.39 2.42 -34.91
C CYS A 276 -9.76 3.65 -35.56
N THR A 277 -8.62 4.10 -35.06
CA THR A 277 -7.91 5.25 -35.63
C THR A 277 -6.79 4.77 -36.53
N VAL A 278 -6.90 5.02 -37.84
CA VAL A 278 -5.90 4.62 -38.84
C VAL A 278 -5.52 5.82 -39.69
N LYS A 279 -4.21 6.12 -39.77
CA LYS A 279 -3.65 7.23 -40.55
C LYS A 279 -4.33 8.59 -40.28
N GLY A 280 -4.77 8.82 -39.04
CA GLY A 280 -5.46 10.04 -38.62
C GLY A 280 -6.97 10.09 -38.86
N ASN A 281 -7.54 9.07 -39.52
CA ASN A 281 -8.99 8.92 -39.70
C ASN A 281 -9.57 7.99 -38.62
N VAL A 282 -10.78 8.29 -38.16
CA VAL A 282 -11.47 7.53 -37.12
C VAL A 282 -12.64 6.78 -37.76
N TYR A 283 -12.60 5.45 -37.72
CA TYR A 283 -13.64 4.56 -38.24
C TYR A 283 -14.48 4.01 -37.10
N ARG A 284 -15.81 3.96 -37.27
CA ARG A 284 -16.73 3.39 -36.27
C ARG A 284 -16.71 1.85 -36.29
N GLU A 285 -17.21 1.22 -35.24
CA GLU A 285 -17.34 -0.24 -35.15
C GLU A 285 -18.16 -0.80 -36.32
N LEU A 286 -17.65 -1.86 -36.95
CA LEU A 286 -18.15 -2.50 -38.18
C LEU A 286 -18.05 -1.65 -39.45
N GLU A 287 -17.49 -0.44 -39.39
CA GLU A 287 -17.23 0.35 -40.57
C GLU A 287 -16.10 -0.29 -41.38
N THR A 288 -16.34 -0.45 -42.69
CA THR A 288 -15.38 -1.01 -43.63
C THR A 288 -14.80 0.08 -44.51
N TRP A 289 -13.48 0.11 -44.68
CA TRP A 289 -12.80 1.01 -45.59
C TRP A 289 -11.76 0.26 -46.42
N MET A 290 -11.24 0.95 -47.43
CA MET A 290 -10.14 0.48 -48.26
C MET A 290 -8.85 1.15 -47.79
N ASP A 291 -7.84 0.36 -47.40
CA ASP A 291 -6.47 0.85 -47.18
C ASP A 291 -5.54 0.15 -48.17
N GLY A 292 -5.17 0.86 -49.24
CA GLY A 292 -4.53 0.25 -50.40
C GLY A 292 -5.41 -0.87 -50.99
N CYS A 293 -4.86 -2.08 -51.10
CA CYS A 293 -5.55 -3.27 -51.63
C CYS A 293 -6.11 -4.20 -50.57
N LYS A 294 -6.35 -3.67 -49.37
CA LYS A 294 -6.97 -4.39 -48.26
C LYS A 294 -8.33 -3.79 -47.94
N LYS A 295 -9.32 -4.67 -47.73
CA LYS A 295 -10.61 -4.31 -47.16
C LYS A 295 -10.47 -4.44 -45.64
N CYS A 296 -10.43 -3.30 -44.97
CA CYS A 296 -10.25 -3.21 -43.53
C CYS A 296 -11.59 -2.96 -42.85
N THR A 297 -11.82 -3.65 -41.73
CA THR A 297 -13.02 -3.53 -40.91
C THR A 297 -12.60 -3.23 -39.48
N CYS A 298 -13.25 -2.26 -38.84
CA CYS A 298 -13.04 -2.01 -37.43
C CYS A 298 -13.84 -3.02 -36.61
N MET A 299 -13.16 -3.97 -35.97
CA MET A 299 -13.78 -4.96 -35.10
C MET A 299 -13.22 -4.83 -33.69
N ASN A 300 -14.09 -4.47 -32.73
CA ASN A 300 -13.75 -4.41 -31.31
C ASN A 300 -12.52 -3.53 -30.99
N GLY A 301 -12.38 -2.39 -31.68
CA GLY A 301 -11.23 -1.48 -31.52
C GLY A 301 -9.93 -1.95 -32.22
N THR A 302 -9.95 -3.11 -32.88
CA THR A 302 -8.85 -3.61 -33.71
C THR A 302 -9.22 -3.55 -35.19
N VAL A 303 -8.22 -3.27 -36.03
CA VAL A 303 -8.38 -3.20 -37.48
C VAL A 303 -8.12 -4.58 -38.06
N GLN A 304 -9.12 -5.19 -38.68
CA GLN A 304 -8.97 -6.45 -39.39
C GLN A 304 -9.00 -6.19 -40.89
N CYS A 305 -7.87 -6.41 -41.56
CA CYS A 305 -7.71 -6.15 -42.98
C CYS A 305 -7.57 -7.47 -43.75
N GLU A 306 -8.46 -7.70 -44.70
CA GLU A 306 -8.42 -8.85 -45.60
C GLU A 306 -7.97 -8.40 -47.00
N THR A 307 -7.17 -9.22 -47.66
CA THR A 307 -6.75 -8.98 -49.05
C THR A 307 -7.97 -9.01 -49.98
N LEU A 308 -8.12 -7.97 -50.80
CA LEU A 308 -9.23 -7.88 -51.73
C LEU A 308 -9.06 -8.93 -52.85
N VAL A 309 -10.00 -9.87 -52.96
CA VAL A 309 -10.05 -10.83 -54.08
C VAL A 309 -10.71 -10.15 -55.28
N CYS A 310 -9.94 -9.88 -56.32
CA CYS A 310 -10.45 -9.29 -57.56
C CYS A 310 -10.86 -10.39 -58.56
N THR A 311 -12.09 -10.34 -59.06
CA THR A 311 -12.54 -11.13 -60.21
C THR A 311 -12.14 -10.43 -61.51
N GLU A 312 -11.64 -11.16 -62.51
CA GLU A 312 -11.35 -10.56 -63.82
C GLU A 312 -12.63 -10.03 -64.50
N PRO A 313 -12.70 -8.73 -64.85
CA PRO A 313 -13.89 -8.17 -65.46
C PRO A 313 -13.98 -8.54 -66.95
N THR A 314 -15.17 -8.97 -67.39
CA THR A 314 -15.47 -9.14 -68.82
C THR A 314 -15.78 -7.78 -69.44
N CYS A 315 -14.84 -7.22 -70.19
CA CYS A 315 -14.97 -5.88 -70.76
C CYS A 315 -15.71 -5.86 -72.12
N PRO A 316 -16.57 -4.85 -72.38
CA PRO A 316 -17.22 -4.66 -73.68
C PRO A 316 -16.22 -4.28 -74.78
N ALA A 317 -16.65 -4.38 -76.04
CA ALA A 317 -15.81 -4.03 -77.20
C ALA A 317 -15.25 -2.60 -77.09
N TYR A 318 -13.97 -2.43 -77.45
CA TYR A 318 -13.19 -1.18 -77.28
C TYR A 318 -12.89 -0.79 -75.82
N SER A 319 -12.92 -1.74 -74.90
CA SER A 319 -12.39 -1.59 -73.54
C SER A 319 -11.59 -2.81 -73.10
N ALA A 320 -10.58 -2.62 -72.26
CA ALA A 320 -9.75 -3.69 -71.72
C ALA A 320 -9.54 -3.53 -70.21
N PRO A 321 -9.33 -4.63 -69.45
CA PRO A 321 -9.04 -4.55 -68.02
C PRO A 321 -7.70 -3.88 -67.77
N ALA A 322 -7.69 -2.76 -67.05
CA ALA A 322 -6.48 -2.09 -66.61
C ALA A 322 -6.60 -1.56 -65.18
N PHE A 323 -5.46 -1.39 -64.52
CA PHE A 323 -5.40 -0.78 -63.20
C PHE A 323 -5.59 0.73 -63.32
N ALA A 324 -6.72 1.24 -62.85
CA ALA A 324 -6.93 2.68 -62.74
C ALA A 324 -6.08 3.26 -61.58
N PRO A 325 -5.66 4.54 -61.67
CA PRO A 325 -4.91 5.21 -60.61
C PRO A 325 -5.67 5.13 -59.27
N GLY A 326 -5.02 4.62 -58.22
CA GLY A 326 -5.62 4.48 -56.88
C GLY A 326 -6.63 3.33 -56.72
N LYS A 327 -6.84 2.49 -57.74
CA LYS A 327 -7.70 1.30 -57.67
C LYS A 327 -6.88 0.02 -57.61
N CYS A 328 -7.38 -0.95 -56.84
CA CYS A 328 -6.72 -2.23 -56.63
C CYS A 328 -7.17 -3.34 -57.59
N CYS A 329 -8.43 -3.32 -58.04
CA CYS A 329 -8.89 -4.24 -59.09
C CYS A 329 -8.77 -3.59 -60.47
N LYS A 330 -8.59 -4.45 -61.49
CA LYS A 330 -8.67 -4.02 -62.89
C LYS A 330 -10.10 -3.56 -63.16
N GLU A 331 -10.26 -2.39 -63.79
CA GLU A 331 -11.53 -1.88 -64.29
C GLU A 331 -11.45 -1.78 -65.81
N CYS A 332 -12.58 -1.84 -66.49
CA CYS A 332 -12.61 -1.71 -67.95
C CYS A 332 -12.31 -0.27 -68.35
N GLN A 333 -11.12 -0.05 -68.90
CA GLN A 333 -10.74 1.24 -69.44
C GLN A 333 -10.94 1.27 -70.96
N PRO A 334 -11.36 2.43 -71.52
CA PRO A 334 -11.47 2.59 -72.96
C PRO A 334 -10.11 2.41 -73.62
N VAL A 335 -10.11 1.69 -74.74
CA VAL A 335 -8.90 1.42 -75.53
C VAL A 335 -9.11 1.76 -77.00
N CYS A 336 -8.05 2.28 -77.62
CA CYS A 336 -7.93 2.42 -79.06
C CYS A 336 -7.21 1.21 -79.64
N VAL A 337 -7.71 0.67 -80.74
CA VAL A 337 -7.01 -0.37 -81.50
C VAL A 337 -6.27 0.28 -82.67
N TYR A 338 -4.96 0.12 -82.73
CA TYR A 338 -4.13 0.63 -83.83
C TYR A 338 -3.09 -0.40 -84.23
N GLN A 339 -3.08 -0.79 -85.51
CA GLN A 339 -2.19 -1.83 -86.06
C GLN A 339 -2.20 -3.16 -85.28
N GLY A 340 -3.33 -3.53 -84.67
CA GLY A 340 -3.47 -4.76 -83.87
C GLY A 340 -2.94 -4.67 -82.44
N GLN A 341 -2.42 -3.52 -82.00
CA GLN A 341 -2.08 -3.24 -80.60
C GLN A 341 -3.17 -2.39 -79.93
N LEU A 342 -3.36 -2.62 -78.63
CA LEU A 342 -4.29 -1.90 -77.78
C LEU A 342 -3.54 -0.76 -77.08
N TYR A 343 -4.13 0.43 -77.11
CA TYR A 343 -3.62 1.63 -76.44
C TYR A 343 -4.70 2.15 -75.48
N PHE A 344 -4.35 2.42 -74.24
CA PHE A 344 -5.26 3.00 -73.26
C PHE A 344 -5.44 4.51 -73.52
N GLU A 345 -6.56 5.07 -73.08
CA GLU A 345 -6.85 6.50 -73.21
C GLU A 345 -5.68 7.35 -72.67
N GLY A 346 -5.17 8.27 -73.51
CA GLY A 346 -4.02 9.11 -73.17
C GLY A 346 -2.64 8.52 -73.52
N GLU A 347 -2.53 7.22 -73.81
CA GLU A 347 -1.27 6.63 -74.29
C GLU A 347 -0.90 7.14 -75.68
N ASN A 348 0.40 7.34 -75.86
CA ASN A 348 0.99 7.82 -77.09
C ASN A 348 1.65 6.67 -77.87
N GLN A 349 1.56 6.72 -79.19
CA GLN A 349 2.31 5.90 -80.11
C GLN A 349 3.06 6.80 -81.07
N ALA A 350 4.38 6.63 -81.14
CA ALA A 350 5.21 7.29 -82.13
C ALA A 350 5.15 6.52 -83.46
N VAL A 351 4.91 7.22 -84.57
CA VAL A 351 4.93 6.68 -85.92
C VAL A 351 5.87 7.52 -86.77
N PHE A 352 6.79 6.88 -87.48
CA PHE A 352 7.73 7.55 -88.37
C PHE A 352 7.21 7.48 -89.80
N SER A 353 7.08 8.65 -90.44
CA SER A 353 6.79 8.77 -91.87
C SER A 353 8.00 8.33 -92.71
N ASP A 354 7.78 7.96 -93.98
CA ASP A 354 8.84 7.64 -94.96
C ASP A 354 9.84 8.80 -95.17
N SER A 355 9.46 10.00 -94.76
CA SER A 355 10.29 11.22 -94.76
C SER A 355 11.11 11.44 -93.47
N GLY A 356 11.06 10.52 -92.50
CA GLY A 356 11.78 10.62 -91.22
C GLY A 356 11.12 11.52 -90.17
N ALA A 357 9.97 12.14 -90.48
CA ALA A 357 9.20 12.93 -89.53
C ALA A 357 8.47 12.04 -88.53
N CYS A 358 8.69 12.28 -87.22
CA CYS A 358 7.96 11.57 -86.16
C CYS A 358 6.59 12.21 -85.92
N ILE A 359 5.54 11.40 -85.95
CA ILE A 359 4.16 11.78 -85.68
C ILE A 359 3.74 11.05 -84.41
N LEU A 360 3.34 11.82 -83.40
CA LEU A 360 2.78 11.27 -82.16
C LEU A 360 1.27 11.11 -82.31
N LEU A 361 0.77 9.88 -82.16
CA LEU A 361 -0.66 9.58 -82.10
C LEU A 361 -1.04 9.29 -80.65
N GLN A 362 -2.08 9.93 -80.15
CA GLN A 362 -2.61 9.70 -78.81
C GLN A 362 -4.00 9.07 -78.89
N CYS A 363 -4.28 8.09 -78.05
CA CYS A 363 -5.62 7.53 -77.91
C CYS A 363 -6.55 8.56 -77.24
N LYS A 364 -7.56 9.05 -77.97
CA LYS A 364 -8.61 9.94 -77.47
C LYS A 364 -9.98 9.50 -77.96
N SER A 365 -10.91 9.28 -77.03
CA SER A 365 -12.31 8.91 -77.33
C SER A 365 -12.41 7.67 -78.26
N ASN A 366 -11.69 6.59 -77.93
CA ASN A 366 -11.63 5.32 -78.68
C ASN A 366 -11.04 5.42 -80.11
N LYS A 367 -10.44 6.54 -80.50
CA LYS A 367 -9.72 6.68 -81.78
C LYS A 367 -8.32 7.24 -81.55
N MET A 368 -7.36 6.77 -82.34
CA MET A 368 -6.03 7.38 -82.39
C MET A 368 -6.12 8.72 -83.11
N GLN A 369 -5.80 9.80 -82.39
CA GLN A 369 -5.78 11.16 -82.91
C GLN A 369 -4.35 11.69 -82.90
N ARG A 370 -3.99 12.58 -83.83
CA ARG A 370 -2.66 13.21 -83.82
C ARG A 370 -2.55 14.15 -82.63
N ALA A 371 -1.52 13.97 -81.81
CA ALA A 371 -1.21 14.87 -80.70
C ALA A 371 -0.24 15.96 -81.16
N GLU A 372 -0.46 17.19 -80.71
CA GLU A 372 0.53 18.26 -80.83
C GLU A 372 1.63 17.99 -79.80
N PHE A 373 2.88 17.85 -80.27
CA PHE A 373 4.05 17.72 -79.40
C PHE A 373 4.98 18.91 -79.63
N THR A 374 5.49 19.47 -78.54
CA THR A 374 6.49 20.55 -78.56
C THR A 374 7.81 19.99 -79.07
N GLU A 375 8.55 20.74 -79.90
CA GLU A 375 9.86 20.32 -80.40
C GLU A 375 10.74 19.76 -79.27
N CYS A 376 11.33 18.59 -79.50
CA CYS A 376 12.14 17.92 -78.48
C CYS A 376 13.31 18.80 -78.05
N LEU A 377 13.49 18.96 -76.74
CA LEU A 377 14.70 19.59 -76.19
C LEU A 377 15.94 18.82 -76.68
N PRO A 378 17.04 19.50 -77.04
CA PRO A 378 18.28 18.84 -77.44
C PRO A 378 18.76 17.91 -76.33
N ALA A 379 18.98 16.63 -76.65
CA ALA A 379 19.52 15.68 -75.68
C ALA A 379 20.98 16.04 -75.34
N ASN A 380 21.31 16.17 -74.05
CA ASN A 380 22.64 16.53 -73.55
C ASN A 380 23.70 15.40 -73.67
N CYS A 381 23.52 14.46 -74.61
CA CYS A 381 24.40 13.31 -74.80
C CYS A 381 24.73 13.07 -76.28
N PRO A 382 25.91 12.47 -76.58
CA PRO A 382 26.30 12.13 -77.94
C PRO A 382 25.32 11.15 -78.59
N GLU A 383 25.18 11.21 -79.92
CA GLU A 383 24.21 10.40 -80.69
C GLU A 383 24.35 8.89 -80.45
N SER A 384 25.54 8.41 -80.09
CA SER A 384 25.81 7.01 -79.74
C SER A 384 25.16 6.54 -78.44
N GLN A 385 24.72 7.46 -77.59
CA GLN A 385 24.07 7.19 -76.29
C GLN A 385 22.59 7.57 -76.28
N GLN A 386 22.06 8.04 -77.41
CA GLN A 386 20.65 8.39 -77.56
C GLN A 386 19.83 7.14 -77.86
N VAL A 387 18.84 6.86 -77.01
CA VAL A 387 17.89 5.76 -77.14
C VAL A 387 16.55 6.33 -77.57
N LEU A 388 15.95 5.72 -78.58
CA LEU A 388 14.60 6.04 -79.02
C LEU A 388 13.59 5.19 -78.24
N LEU A 389 12.72 5.84 -77.47
CA LEU A 389 11.64 5.20 -76.74
C LEU A 389 10.52 4.79 -77.71
N LYS A 390 9.93 3.61 -77.48
CA LYS A 390 8.90 3.02 -78.36
C LYS A 390 7.65 3.91 -78.54
N ASN A 391 7.35 4.74 -77.54
CA ASN A 391 6.13 5.56 -77.46
C ASN A 391 6.41 7.07 -77.44
N SER A 392 7.64 7.51 -77.77
CA SER A 392 8.02 8.92 -77.77
C SER A 392 8.77 9.30 -79.04
N CYS A 393 8.51 10.52 -79.52
CA CYS A 393 9.25 11.11 -80.64
C CYS A 393 10.60 11.70 -80.22
N CYS A 394 10.87 11.81 -78.91
CA CYS A 394 12.10 12.36 -78.39
C CYS A 394 13.08 11.26 -77.99
N LYS A 395 14.35 11.45 -78.32
CA LYS A 395 15.44 10.57 -77.90
C LYS A 395 15.87 10.94 -76.48
N VAL A 396 16.03 9.93 -75.64
CA VAL A 396 16.56 10.10 -74.27
C VAL A 396 17.98 9.54 -74.19
N CYS A 397 18.76 10.00 -73.23
CA CYS A 397 20.10 9.47 -73.01
C CYS A 397 20.06 8.12 -72.30
N LYS A 398 21.01 7.23 -72.57
CA LYS A 398 21.16 5.98 -71.82
C LYS A 398 21.34 6.27 -70.32
N GLY A 399 20.58 5.58 -69.47
CA GLY A 399 20.53 5.86 -68.03
C GLY A 399 19.54 6.96 -67.63
N TYR A 400 18.66 7.36 -68.55
CA TYR A 400 17.51 8.22 -68.24
C TYR A 400 16.69 7.63 -67.10
N ASP A 401 16.34 8.45 -66.11
CA ASP A 401 15.63 8.01 -64.91
C ASP A 401 14.10 8.01 -65.13
N PHE A 402 13.57 6.87 -65.57
CA PHE A 402 12.13 6.66 -65.77
C PHE A 402 11.34 6.65 -64.46
N CYS A 403 12.00 6.46 -63.31
CA CYS A 403 11.33 6.51 -62.01
C CYS A 403 10.93 7.94 -61.63
N SER A 404 11.64 8.95 -62.14
CA SER A 404 11.39 10.36 -61.89
C SER A 404 10.20 10.94 -62.70
N GLU A 405 9.70 10.24 -63.73
CA GLU A 405 8.57 10.67 -64.57
C GLU A 405 7.17 10.36 -63.97
N GLY A 406 7.09 9.96 -62.70
CA GLY A 406 5.80 9.70 -62.01
C GLY A 406 5.37 8.24 -61.98
N HIS A 407 6.32 7.30 -62.10
CA HIS A 407 6.08 5.89 -61.81
C HIS A 407 5.85 5.69 -60.29
N ASN A 408 4.58 5.77 -59.87
CA ASN A 408 4.17 5.73 -58.47
C ASN A 408 4.22 4.30 -57.90
N CYS A 409 5.39 3.87 -57.44
CA CYS A 409 5.53 2.71 -56.57
C CYS A 409 5.07 3.10 -55.13
N MET A 410 4.24 2.28 -54.48
CA MET A 410 3.68 2.59 -53.15
C MET A 410 4.63 2.19 -52.01
N GLU A 411 4.20 2.45 -50.77
CA GLU A 411 4.93 2.11 -49.54
C GLU A 411 5.39 0.64 -49.55
N TYR A 412 6.63 0.39 -49.11
CA TYR A 412 7.32 -0.92 -49.12
C TYR A 412 7.68 -1.50 -50.50
N SER A 413 7.49 -0.74 -51.58
CA SER A 413 8.04 -1.03 -52.92
C SER A 413 9.12 -0.02 -53.32
N VAL A 414 9.99 -0.42 -54.25
CA VAL A 414 11.09 0.39 -54.77
C VAL A 414 11.00 0.41 -56.30
N CYS A 415 11.13 1.60 -56.88
CA CYS A 415 11.20 1.73 -58.33
C CYS A 415 12.60 1.34 -58.81
N LYS A 416 12.66 0.36 -59.73
CA LYS A 416 13.89 -0.05 -60.41
C LYS A 416 13.86 0.48 -61.83
N ASN A 417 14.84 1.34 -62.13
CA ASN A 417 15.02 1.92 -63.46
C ASN A 417 15.66 0.89 -64.41
N LEU A 418 15.02 0.58 -65.54
CA LEU A 418 15.54 -0.25 -66.62
C LEU A 418 15.86 0.62 -67.85
N ASP A 419 16.55 0.06 -68.85
CA ASP A 419 16.99 0.82 -70.04
C ASP A 419 15.84 1.42 -70.88
N ASP A 420 14.65 0.82 -70.83
CA ASP A 420 13.49 1.18 -71.66
C ASP A 420 12.19 1.44 -70.87
N LYS A 421 12.18 1.21 -69.54
CA LYS A 421 11.01 1.36 -68.66
C LYS A 421 11.38 1.43 -67.17
N ALA A 422 10.44 1.87 -66.32
CA ALA A 422 10.52 1.69 -64.88
C ALA A 422 9.64 0.53 -64.40
N VAL A 423 10.11 -0.25 -63.43
CA VAL A 423 9.36 -1.39 -62.84
C VAL A 423 9.41 -1.28 -61.31
N CYS A 424 8.28 -1.50 -60.63
CA CYS A 424 8.27 -1.59 -59.17
C CYS A 424 8.70 -2.99 -58.72
N ILE A 425 9.45 -3.07 -57.63
CA ILE A 425 9.80 -4.31 -56.94
C ILE A 425 9.52 -4.16 -55.45
N CYS A 426 9.03 -5.22 -54.80
CA CYS A 426 8.87 -5.22 -53.35
C CYS A 426 10.23 -5.24 -52.65
N ARG A 427 10.31 -4.61 -51.48
CA ARG A 427 11.48 -4.72 -50.60
C ARG A 427 11.60 -6.16 -50.07
N ASP A 428 12.81 -6.55 -49.69
CA ASP A 428 13.03 -7.84 -49.02
C ASP A 428 12.18 -7.93 -47.75
N GLY A 429 11.61 -9.11 -47.48
CA GLY A 429 10.64 -9.31 -46.40
C GLY A 429 9.19 -8.95 -46.76
N PHE A 430 8.93 -8.45 -47.97
CA PHE A 430 7.59 -8.11 -48.44
C PHE A 430 7.21 -8.91 -49.69
N ARG A 431 5.95 -9.30 -49.82
CA ARG A 431 5.39 -9.98 -51.01
C ARG A 431 4.42 -9.07 -51.77
N ALA A 432 4.38 -9.25 -53.09
CA ALA A 432 3.50 -8.46 -53.95
C ALA A 432 2.04 -8.88 -53.83
N LEU A 433 1.15 -7.90 -53.64
CA LEU A 433 -0.31 -8.07 -53.68
C LEU A 433 -0.87 -7.92 -55.10
N ARG A 434 -0.12 -7.31 -56.02
CA ARG A 434 -0.52 -6.99 -57.40
C ARG A 434 0.54 -7.47 -58.39
N GLU A 435 0.13 -7.81 -59.61
CA GLU A 435 1.02 -8.34 -60.67
C GLU A 435 2.16 -7.40 -61.10
N ASP A 436 2.01 -6.09 -60.86
CA ASP A 436 3.02 -5.08 -61.19
C ASP A 436 3.96 -4.75 -60.02
N ASN A 437 3.82 -5.44 -58.88
CA ASN A 437 4.60 -5.26 -57.65
C ASN A 437 4.60 -3.83 -57.09
N ALA A 438 3.61 -3.00 -57.45
CA ALA A 438 3.50 -1.64 -56.91
C ALA A 438 2.98 -1.64 -55.47
N TYR A 439 2.24 -2.67 -55.05
CA TYR A 439 1.71 -2.84 -53.71
C TYR A 439 2.29 -4.10 -53.07
N CYS A 440 2.91 -3.93 -51.91
CA CYS A 440 3.59 -4.99 -51.18
C CYS A 440 3.05 -5.09 -49.76
N GLU A 441 2.98 -6.31 -49.24
CA GLU A 441 2.67 -6.56 -47.83
C GLU A 441 3.80 -7.30 -47.13
N ASP A 442 3.93 -7.02 -45.85
CA ASP A 442 4.87 -7.69 -44.96
C ASP A 442 4.59 -9.19 -44.90
N ILE A 443 5.64 -10.00 -44.93
CA ILE A 443 5.55 -11.45 -44.77
C ILE A 443 5.60 -11.73 -43.28
N ASP A 444 4.53 -12.29 -42.71
CA ASP A 444 4.54 -12.69 -41.30
C ASP A 444 5.27 -14.03 -41.15
N GLU A 445 6.58 -13.98 -40.86
CA GLU A 445 7.37 -15.19 -40.71
C GLU A 445 6.94 -16.03 -39.49
N CYS A 446 6.32 -15.41 -38.49
CA CYS A 446 5.83 -16.09 -37.29
C CYS A 446 4.55 -16.89 -37.56
N ALA A 447 3.63 -16.34 -38.34
CA ALA A 447 2.39 -17.04 -38.73
C ALA A 447 2.64 -18.12 -39.79
N GLU A 448 3.56 -17.88 -40.73
CA GLU A 448 3.90 -18.86 -41.78
C GLU A 448 4.90 -19.94 -41.30
N GLY A 449 5.46 -19.81 -40.09
CA GLY A 449 6.48 -20.71 -39.57
C GLY A 449 7.81 -20.65 -40.35
N ARG A 450 8.06 -19.52 -41.04
CA ARG A 450 9.23 -19.26 -41.88
C ARG A 450 10.32 -18.48 -41.15
N HIS A 451 10.44 -18.67 -39.85
CA HIS A 451 11.42 -18.02 -39.00
C HIS A 451 12.56 -18.97 -38.63
N TYR A 452 13.74 -18.42 -38.37
CA TYR A 452 14.91 -19.18 -37.90
C TYR A 452 14.99 -19.28 -36.36
N CYS A 453 13.97 -18.79 -35.64
CA CYS A 453 13.91 -18.88 -34.17
C CYS A 453 13.99 -20.34 -33.70
N ARG A 454 15.02 -20.67 -32.90
CA ARG A 454 15.27 -22.01 -32.34
C ARG A 454 14.48 -22.24 -31.04
N GLU A 455 14.66 -23.42 -30.45
CA GLU A 455 14.07 -23.75 -29.14
C GLU A 455 14.40 -22.68 -28.08
N ASN A 456 13.48 -22.51 -27.12
CA ASN A 456 13.55 -21.51 -26.03
C ASN A 456 13.48 -20.03 -26.47
N THR A 457 12.93 -19.78 -27.66
CA THR A 457 12.64 -18.42 -28.15
C THR A 457 11.15 -18.22 -28.45
N ILE A 458 10.72 -16.97 -28.56
CA ILE A 458 9.40 -16.53 -29.00
C ILE A 458 9.60 -15.66 -30.24
N CYS A 459 8.87 -15.96 -31.32
CA CYS A 459 8.91 -15.20 -32.58
C CYS A 459 8.03 -13.94 -32.47
N VAL A 460 8.56 -12.80 -32.92
CA VAL A 460 7.82 -11.55 -33.05
C VAL A 460 8.03 -11.00 -34.47
N ASN A 461 6.93 -10.84 -35.21
CA ASN A 461 6.96 -10.29 -36.57
C ASN A 461 7.19 -8.76 -36.54
N THR A 462 7.97 -8.24 -37.47
CA THR A 462 8.28 -6.81 -37.63
C THR A 462 8.19 -6.41 -39.11
N PRO A 463 7.92 -5.14 -39.47
CA PRO A 463 7.83 -4.77 -40.88
C PRO A 463 9.15 -5.02 -41.63
N GLY A 464 9.15 -6.02 -42.51
CA GLY A 464 10.26 -6.46 -43.35
C GLY A 464 11.18 -7.54 -42.76
N SER A 465 10.90 -8.06 -41.56
CA SER A 465 11.71 -9.10 -40.89
C SER A 465 10.99 -9.66 -39.66
N PHE A 466 11.56 -10.66 -39.01
CA PHE A 466 11.15 -11.08 -37.66
C PHE A 466 12.29 -10.92 -36.64
N MET A 467 11.96 -10.99 -35.35
CA MET A 467 12.93 -11.13 -34.27
C MET A 467 12.56 -12.25 -33.30
N CYS A 468 13.57 -12.88 -32.71
CA CYS A 468 13.39 -13.94 -31.72
C CYS A 468 13.80 -13.42 -30.34
N ILE A 469 12.88 -13.48 -29.38
CA ILE A 469 13.16 -13.10 -27.99
C ILE A 469 13.31 -14.36 -27.13
N CYS A 470 14.28 -14.38 -26.21
CA CYS A 470 14.45 -15.51 -25.30
C CYS A 470 13.27 -15.63 -24.34
N GLN A 471 12.88 -16.86 -24.03
CA GLN A 471 11.97 -17.14 -22.93
C GLN A 471 12.62 -16.75 -21.59
N THR A 472 11.81 -16.44 -20.59
CA THR A 472 12.27 -16.09 -19.24
C THR A 472 13.16 -17.19 -18.66
N GLY A 473 14.34 -16.83 -18.15
CA GLY A 473 15.34 -17.78 -17.61
C GLY A 473 16.37 -18.28 -18.63
N TYR A 474 16.31 -17.80 -19.88
CA TYR A 474 17.29 -18.12 -20.92
C TYR A 474 18.02 -16.87 -21.39
N ILE A 475 19.31 -17.00 -21.70
CA ILE A 475 20.15 -15.92 -22.21
C ILE A 475 20.44 -16.09 -23.69
N LYS A 476 20.47 -14.97 -24.40
CA LYS A 476 20.72 -14.89 -25.83
C LYS A 476 22.15 -15.33 -26.15
N ILE A 477 22.31 -16.33 -27.01
CA ILE A 477 23.62 -16.73 -27.55
C ILE A 477 23.86 -16.00 -28.88
N ASP A 478 22.85 -16.02 -29.76
CA ASP A 478 22.82 -15.32 -31.03
C ASP A 478 21.41 -14.74 -31.28
N ASP A 479 21.18 -14.12 -32.44
CA ASP A 479 19.88 -13.52 -32.79
C ASP A 479 18.70 -14.51 -32.86
N TYR A 480 18.97 -15.81 -32.79
CA TYR A 480 18.00 -16.88 -33.05
C TYR A 480 17.95 -17.98 -31.98
N SER A 481 18.82 -17.95 -30.97
CA SER A 481 18.97 -19.04 -29.99
C SER A 481 19.35 -18.55 -28.60
N CYS A 482 18.87 -19.30 -27.60
CA CYS A 482 19.10 -19.01 -26.20
C CYS A 482 19.52 -20.27 -25.44
N THR A 483 20.42 -20.12 -24.47
CA THR A 483 20.85 -21.19 -23.55
C THR A 483 20.35 -20.92 -22.15
N GLU A 484 20.22 -21.98 -21.36
CA GLU A 484 19.95 -21.91 -19.94
C GLU A 484 21.08 -21.11 -19.26
N HIS A 485 20.69 -20.14 -18.43
CA HIS A 485 21.62 -19.44 -17.57
C HIS A 485 21.81 -20.28 -16.30
N ASN A 486 23.03 -20.34 -15.77
CA ASN A 486 23.27 -20.95 -14.46
C ASN A 486 23.54 -19.85 -13.46
N GLU A 487 22.46 -19.32 -12.86
CA GLU A 487 22.51 -18.23 -11.88
C GLU A 487 23.35 -18.60 -10.65
N CYS A 488 23.42 -19.90 -10.31
CA CYS A 488 24.18 -20.40 -9.16
C CYS A 488 25.69 -20.41 -9.39
N ALA A 489 26.15 -20.62 -10.63
CA ALA A 489 27.58 -20.62 -10.96
C ALA A 489 28.17 -19.21 -11.14
N THR A 490 27.32 -18.24 -11.50
CA THR A 490 27.70 -16.85 -11.76
C THR A 490 27.54 -15.95 -10.53
N ASN A 491 27.08 -16.48 -9.39
CA ASN A 491 26.69 -15.73 -8.19
C ASN A 491 25.68 -14.60 -8.46
N GLN A 492 24.86 -14.73 -9.52
CA GLN A 492 23.80 -13.78 -9.88
C GLN A 492 22.43 -14.35 -9.48
N HIS A 493 22.33 -14.88 -8.26
CA HIS A 493 21.10 -15.43 -7.70
C HIS A 493 20.55 -14.54 -6.58
N SER A 494 19.25 -14.64 -6.30
CA SER A 494 18.59 -13.86 -5.22
C SER A 494 18.50 -14.62 -3.90
N CYS A 495 19.23 -15.73 -3.75
CA CYS A 495 19.28 -16.50 -2.51
C CYS A 495 19.97 -15.73 -1.37
N ASP A 496 19.50 -15.96 -0.14
CA ASP A 496 20.10 -15.45 1.10
C ASP A 496 21.53 -16.00 1.28
N GLU A 497 22.40 -15.30 2.03
CA GLU A 497 23.73 -15.79 2.39
C GLU A 497 23.68 -17.12 3.15
N ASN A 498 22.60 -17.35 3.91
CA ASN A 498 22.37 -18.60 4.65
C ASN A 498 21.50 -19.59 3.86
N ALA A 499 21.49 -19.51 2.53
CA ALA A 499 20.78 -20.44 1.64
C ALA A 499 21.72 -21.14 0.64
N LEU A 500 21.25 -22.28 0.13
CA LEU A 500 21.86 -23.04 -0.95
C LEU A 500 21.09 -22.78 -2.25
N CYS A 501 21.81 -22.49 -3.33
CA CYS A 501 21.26 -22.29 -4.66
C CYS A 501 21.29 -23.60 -5.46
N PHE A 502 20.16 -23.96 -6.07
CA PHE A 502 20.04 -25.08 -6.99
C PHE A 502 19.55 -24.57 -8.35
N ASN A 503 20.29 -24.86 -9.42
CA ASN A 503 19.89 -24.46 -10.77
C ASN A 503 18.70 -25.28 -11.25
N THR A 504 17.75 -24.65 -11.93
CA THR A 504 16.54 -25.28 -12.47
C THR A 504 16.25 -24.79 -13.87
N VAL A 505 15.58 -25.61 -14.68
CA VAL A 505 15.20 -25.21 -16.05
C VAL A 505 14.25 -24.00 -15.97
N GLY A 506 14.72 -22.83 -16.40
CA GLY A 506 13.99 -21.55 -16.34
C GLY A 506 14.31 -20.67 -15.12
N GLY A 507 15.34 -20.97 -14.32
CA GLY A 507 15.83 -20.10 -13.24
C GLY A 507 16.57 -20.84 -12.13
N HIS A 508 16.43 -20.40 -10.88
CA HIS A 508 17.08 -21.04 -9.72
C HIS A 508 16.13 -21.18 -8.53
N ASN A 509 16.41 -22.18 -7.69
CA ASN A 509 15.69 -22.42 -6.44
C ASN A 509 16.63 -22.25 -5.24
N CYS A 510 16.16 -21.55 -4.20
CA CYS A 510 16.93 -21.27 -2.99
C CYS A 510 16.35 -22.07 -1.83
N VAL A 511 17.19 -22.78 -1.06
CA VAL A 511 16.78 -23.51 0.13
C VAL A 511 17.66 -23.11 1.30
N CYS A 512 17.06 -22.69 2.42
CA CYS A 512 17.82 -22.30 3.61
C CYS A 512 18.70 -23.46 4.10
N GLN A 513 19.90 -23.13 4.57
CA GLN A 513 20.84 -24.10 5.13
C GLN A 513 20.25 -24.78 6.38
N PRO A 514 20.73 -25.98 6.74
CA PRO A 514 20.28 -26.66 7.96
C PRO A 514 20.42 -25.78 9.20
N GLY A 515 19.35 -25.67 9.98
CA GLY A 515 19.31 -24.78 11.15
C GLY A 515 18.82 -23.35 10.86
N TYR A 516 18.46 -23.06 9.61
CA TYR A 516 17.76 -21.84 9.21
C TYR A 516 16.38 -22.18 8.64
N THR A 517 15.44 -21.25 8.74
CA THR A 517 14.06 -21.38 8.25
C THR A 517 13.66 -20.15 7.46
N GLY A 518 12.86 -20.34 6.41
CA GLY A 518 12.47 -19.27 5.51
C GLY A 518 12.10 -19.77 4.12
N ASN A 519 12.09 -18.85 3.16
CA ASN A 519 11.73 -19.09 1.76
C ASN A 519 12.96 -19.18 0.83
N GLY A 520 14.18 -19.26 1.39
CA GLY A 520 15.43 -19.34 0.64
C GLY A 520 16.00 -18.00 0.17
N THR A 521 15.16 -16.99 -0.05
CA THR A 521 15.61 -15.60 -0.31
C THR A 521 15.74 -14.78 0.97
N ILE A 522 15.01 -15.17 2.03
CA ILE A 522 15.15 -14.65 3.38
C ILE A 522 15.23 -15.87 4.31
N CYS A 523 16.38 -16.06 4.95
CA CYS A 523 16.62 -17.15 5.88
C CYS A 523 16.89 -16.62 7.28
N LYS A 524 16.14 -17.10 8.27
CA LYS A 524 16.31 -16.75 9.68
C LYS A 524 16.82 -17.94 10.46
N ALA A 525 17.74 -17.70 11.40
CA ALA A 525 18.24 -18.76 12.27
C ALA A 525 17.09 -19.40 13.07
N PHE A 526 17.14 -20.73 13.18
CA PHE A 526 16.17 -21.52 13.93
C PHE A 526 16.81 -22.04 15.23
N CYS A 527 16.15 -21.76 16.35
CA CYS A 527 16.54 -22.24 17.66
C CYS A 527 15.46 -23.22 18.15
N LYS A 528 15.82 -24.50 18.32
CA LYS A 528 14.88 -25.59 18.64
C LYS A 528 14.12 -25.36 19.95
N ASP A 529 14.81 -24.87 20.97
CA ASP A 529 14.26 -24.62 22.31
C ASP A 529 13.74 -23.17 22.48
N GLY A 530 13.91 -22.34 21.43
CA GLY A 530 13.57 -20.93 21.44
C GLY A 530 14.49 -20.06 22.32
N CYS A 531 14.46 -18.75 22.09
CA CYS A 531 15.11 -17.76 22.95
C CYS A 531 14.06 -17.09 23.83
N ARG A 532 14.31 -17.05 25.14
CA ARG A 532 13.39 -16.51 26.16
C ARG A 532 13.80 -15.09 26.56
N ASN A 533 12.96 -14.42 27.36
CA ASN A 533 13.25 -13.12 27.98
C ASN A 533 13.69 -12.02 26.99
N GLY A 534 13.19 -12.06 25.74
CA GLY A 534 13.54 -11.09 24.69
C GLY A 534 14.83 -11.41 23.91
N GLY A 535 15.44 -12.58 24.12
CA GLY A 535 16.59 -13.05 23.33
C GLY A 535 16.25 -13.26 21.86
N THR A 536 17.22 -13.03 20.97
CA THR A 536 17.09 -13.21 19.52
C THR A 536 17.96 -14.36 19.05
N CYS A 537 17.40 -15.24 18.20
CA CYS A 537 18.17 -16.34 17.60
C CYS A 537 19.07 -15.77 16.50
N ILE A 538 20.39 -15.75 16.73
CA ILE A 538 21.37 -15.17 15.81
C ILE A 538 22.03 -16.22 14.91
N ALA A 539 22.07 -17.47 15.37
CA ALA A 539 22.62 -18.61 14.65
C ALA A 539 21.87 -19.89 15.09
N PRO A 540 22.00 -21.01 14.36
CA PRO A 540 21.30 -22.25 14.69
C PRO A 540 21.54 -22.68 16.14
N ASN A 541 20.45 -22.77 16.92
CA ASN A 541 20.48 -23.04 18.36
C ASN A 541 21.39 -22.12 19.19
N MET A 542 21.59 -20.86 18.76
CA MET A 542 22.37 -19.86 19.50
C MET A 542 21.56 -18.58 19.66
N CYS A 543 21.27 -18.26 20.92
CA CYS A 543 20.54 -17.05 21.31
C CYS A 543 21.51 -15.93 21.70
N ALA A 544 21.26 -14.73 21.19
CA ALA A 544 21.80 -13.50 21.74
C ALA A 544 20.86 -13.00 22.84
N CYS A 545 21.36 -12.94 24.06
CA CYS A 545 20.58 -12.54 25.22
C CYS A 545 20.64 -11.02 25.44
N PRO A 546 19.53 -10.40 25.88
CA PRO A 546 19.56 -9.01 26.32
C PRO A 546 20.41 -8.87 27.59
N GLN A 547 20.84 -7.65 27.88
CA GLN A 547 21.59 -7.35 29.11
C GLN A 547 20.75 -7.76 30.33
N GLY A 548 21.39 -8.38 31.32
CA GLY A 548 20.73 -8.93 32.52
C GLY A 548 20.31 -10.41 32.40
N PHE A 549 20.41 -11.04 31.23
CA PHE A 549 20.11 -12.48 31.07
C PHE A 549 21.27 -13.24 30.43
N THR A 550 21.40 -14.52 30.80
CA THR A 550 22.41 -15.46 30.33
C THR A 550 21.81 -16.86 30.13
N GLY A 551 22.62 -17.78 29.61
CA GLY A 551 22.23 -19.16 29.28
C GLY A 551 21.95 -19.40 27.79
N PRO A 552 21.89 -20.67 27.36
CA PRO A 552 21.70 -21.06 25.95
C PRO A 552 20.40 -20.57 25.33
N SER A 553 19.34 -20.38 26.14
CA SER A 553 18.04 -19.86 25.73
C SER A 553 17.69 -18.54 26.43
N CYS A 554 18.67 -17.85 27.04
CA CYS A 554 18.46 -16.63 27.82
C CYS A 554 17.50 -16.83 29.01
N GLU A 555 17.49 -18.02 29.57
CA GLU A 555 16.58 -18.45 30.64
C GLU A 555 17.05 -18.05 32.03
N THR A 556 18.35 -17.80 32.20
CA THR A 556 18.96 -17.51 33.49
C THR A 556 19.12 -16.01 33.66
N ASP A 557 18.61 -15.51 34.77
CA ASP A 557 18.83 -14.13 35.21
C ASP A 557 20.26 -13.95 35.73
N ILE A 558 20.91 -12.82 35.42
CA ILE A 558 22.23 -12.50 35.95
C ILE A 558 22.03 -11.82 37.29
N ASP A 559 22.51 -12.43 38.39
CA ASP A 559 22.46 -11.79 39.69
C ASP A 559 23.59 -10.77 39.83
N GLU A 560 23.31 -9.51 39.50
CA GLU A 560 24.33 -8.45 39.50
C GLU A 560 24.82 -8.11 40.92
N CYS A 561 24.04 -8.47 41.95
CA CYS A 561 24.38 -8.26 43.35
C CYS A 561 25.35 -9.33 43.88
N ALA A 562 25.17 -10.59 43.47
CA ALA A 562 26.02 -11.71 43.88
C ALA A 562 27.32 -11.79 43.07
N GLU A 563 27.27 -11.48 41.78
CA GLU A 563 28.42 -11.51 40.87
C GLU A 563 29.33 -10.28 41.03
N GLY A 564 28.91 -9.28 41.80
CA GLY A 564 29.70 -8.09 42.11
C GLY A 564 29.89 -7.13 40.92
N PHE A 565 29.06 -7.27 39.87
CA PHE A 565 29.04 -6.33 38.74
C PHE A 565 28.55 -4.95 39.14
N VAL A 566 27.78 -4.86 40.23
CA VAL A 566 27.23 -3.62 40.76
C VAL A 566 27.66 -3.44 42.21
N GLN A 567 28.20 -2.27 42.51
CA GLN A 567 28.42 -1.80 43.88
C GLN A 567 27.47 -0.64 44.16
N CYS A 568 26.36 -0.91 44.84
CA CYS A 568 25.48 0.15 45.32
C CYS A 568 26.21 1.02 46.37
N ASP A 569 25.81 2.29 46.49
CA ASP A 569 26.28 3.21 47.53
C ASP A 569 26.13 2.56 48.91
N SER A 570 27.05 2.89 49.81
CA SER A 570 27.04 2.45 51.22
C SER A 570 25.69 2.60 51.94
N ARG A 571 24.86 3.57 51.52
CA ARG A 571 23.54 3.89 52.07
C ARG A 571 22.39 3.13 51.39
N ALA A 572 22.70 2.33 50.38
CA ALA A 572 21.77 1.46 49.68
C ALA A 572 22.12 -0.03 49.84
N ILE A 573 21.18 -0.90 49.49
CA ILE A 573 21.33 -2.34 49.40
C ILE A 573 20.95 -2.78 47.99
N CYS A 574 21.73 -3.68 47.41
CA CYS A 574 21.46 -4.25 46.09
C CYS A 574 20.37 -5.31 46.19
N ILE A 575 19.38 -5.24 45.31
CA ILE A 575 18.30 -6.20 45.16
C ILE A 575 18.30 -6.68 43.72
N ASN A 576 18.50 -7.98 43.53
CA ASN A 576 18.44 -8.61 42.22
C ASN A 576 16.98 -8.74 41.75
N LEU A 577 16.71 -8.42 40.48
CA LEU A 577 15.40 -8.57 39.85
C LEU A 577 15.55 -9.24 38.47
N PRO A 578 14.52 -9.92 37.94
CA PRO A 578 14.63 -10.57 36.64
C PRO A 578 14.94 -9.58 35.50
N GLY A 579 16.16 -9.65 34.99
CA GLY A 579 16.70 -8.85 33.88
C GLY A 579 17.37 -7.55 34.27
N TRP A 580 17.46 -7.21 35.56
CA TRP A 580 18.04 -5.97 36.06
C TRP A 580 18.19 -5.97 37.59
N TYR A 581 18.93 -5.02 38.13
CA TYR A 581 19.05 -4.83 39.59
C TYR A 581 18.47 -3.49 40.05
N HIS A 582 18.16 -3.41 41.34
CA HIS A 582 17.76 -2.18 41.99
C HIS A 582 18.55 -1.95 43.29
N CYS A 583 19.09 -0.75 43.47
CA CYS A 583 19.70 -0.32 44.72
C CYS A 583 18.65 0.40 45.58
N GLU A 584 18.12 -0.27 46.60
CA GLU A 584 17.12 0.31 47.52
C GLU A 584 17.83 1.00 48.71
N CYS A 585 17.33 2.15 49.16
CA CYS A 585 17.89 2.82 50.34
C CYS A 585 17.71 1.97 51.61
N ARG A 586 18.74 1.93 52.45
CA ARG A 586 18.66 1.26 53.76
C ARG A 586 17.67 1.98 54.68
N ASP A 587 17.16 1.24 55.66
CA ASP A 587 16.27 1.78 56.70
C ASP A 587 16.83 3.06 57.33
N GLY A 588 16.02 4.13 57.33
CA GLY A 588 16.41 5.46 57.83
C GLY A 588 16.92 6.43 56.77
N TYR A 589 17.08 5.99 55.52
CA TYR A 589 17.43 6.81 54.36
C TYR A 589 16.25 6.89 53.38
N HIS A 590 16.17 7.98 52.62
CA HIS A 590 15.16 8.18 51.57
C HIS A 590 15.82 8.73 50.31
N ASP A 591 15.28 8.37 49.15
CA ASP A 591 15.72 8.91 47.86
C ASP A 591 15.34 10.40 47.78
N ASN A 592 16.30 11.23 47.40
CA ASN A 592 16.13 12.69 47.23
C ASN A 592 15.35 13.08 45.97
N GLY A 593 14.80 12.12 45.22
CA GLY A 593 13.92 12.34 44.07
C GLY A 593 14.67 12.54 42.75
N MET A 594 16.00 12.50 42.78
CA MET A 594 16.87 12.35 41.60
C MET A 594 17.38 10.92 41.57
N PHE A 595 16.50 9.98 41.21
CA PHE A 595 16.81 8.56 41.15
C PHE A 595 18.15 8.30 40.44
N SER A 596 19.07 7.63 41.13
CA SER A 596 20.37 7.25 40.60
C SER A 596 20.54 5.74 40.64
N LEU A 597 20.97 5.16 39.52
CA LEU A 597 21.12 3.70 39.36
C LEU A 597 22.08 3.06 40.38
N GLY A 598 23.00 3.84 40.96
CA GLY A 598 23.93 3.39 41.99
C GLY A 598 23.49 3.61 43.45
N GLY A 599 22.32 4.19 43.71
CA GLY A 599 21.83 4.46 45.08
C GLY A 599 22.49 5.65 45.79
N GLU A 600 23.22 6.50 45.06
CA GLU A 600 23.91 7.69 45.61
C GLU A 600 22.93 8.78 46.12
N SER A 601 21.67 8.70 45.71
CA SER A 601 20.55 9.60 46.02
C SER A 601 19.92 9.36 47.41
N CYS A 602 20.37 8.34 48.15
CA CYS A 602 19.85 8.01 49.48
C CYS A 602 20.35 8.99 50.55
N GLU A 603 19.47 9.88 51.04
CA GLU A 603 19.77 10.87 52.09
C GLU A 603 19.20 10.46 53.46
N ALA A 604 19.97 10.72 54.52
CA ALA A 604 19.57 10.42 55.89
C ALA A 604 18.36 11.28 56.28
N ASN A 605 17.37 10.66 56.93
CA ASN A 605 16.17 11.35 57.36
C ASN A 605 16.49 12.33 58.52
N SER A 606 16.60 13.63 58.21
CA SER A 606 16.93 14.68 59.17
C SER A 606 15.86 14.89 60.26
N ARG A 607 14.69 14.23 60.15
CA ARG A 607 13.65 14.24 61.19
C ARG A 607 13.81 13.15 62.27
N LEU A 608 14.68 12.17 62.08
CA LEU A 608 14.90 11.10 63.07
C LEU A 608 16.08 11.37 64.02
N MET A 609 16.98 12.32 63.69
CA MET A 609 18.03 12.73 64.64
C MET A 609 17.51 13.55 65.82
N ASP A 610 16.35 14.21 65.70
CA ASP A 610 15.76 15.01 66.80
C ASP A 610 14.98 14.19 67.83
N MET A 611 14.53 12.97 67.51
CA MET A 611 13.79 12.13 68.48
C MET A 611 14.70 11.40 69.48
N THR A 612 16.01 11.32 69.23
CA THR A 612 16.96 10.77 70.21
C THR A 612 17.44 11.80 71.23
N LEU A 613 17.29 13.11 70.97
CA LEU A 613 17.70 14.16 71.92
C LEU A 613 16.59 14.56 72.92
N LEU A 614 15.32 14.22 72.63
CA LEU A 614 14.17 14.53 73.48
C LEU A 614 13.82 13.43 74.52
N CYS A 615 14.59 12.35 74.60
CA CYS A 615 14.48 11.35 75.68
C CYS A 615 15.53 11.51 76.80
N PHE A 616 16.39 12.54 76.73
CA PHE A 616 17.32 12.90 77.80
C PHE A 616 17.35 14.42 77.99
N LEU A 617 16.29 14.99 78.56
CA LEU A 617 16.32 16.21 79.39
C LEU A 617 14.99 16.40 80.14
#